data_AF-A0A9W9DED4-F1
#
_entry.id   AF-A0A9W9DED4-F1
#
_cell.length_a   1.000
_cell.length_b   1.000
_cell.length_c   1.000
_cell.angle_alpha   90.00
_cell.angle_beta   90.00
_cell.angle_gamma   90.00
#
_symmetry.space_group_name_H-M   'P 1'
#
loop_
_entity.id
_entity.type
_entity.pdbx_description
1 polymer ?
#
loop_
_entity_poly.entity_id
_entity_poly.type
_entity_poly.pdbx_seq_one_letter_code
_entity_poly.pdbx_strand_id
1 'polypeptide(L)' 'VDAYEKALEPFTKKKGIDWELQMTNEDPLLWNANGMRVPPFLSEDYMKWKELNRAVDWESPADALKSNQ' A
#
# COMPACT_ATOMS: atom_id res chain seq x y z
N VAL A 1 -9.34 -13.95 -6.98
CA VAL A 1 -8.82 -14.19 -8.34
C VAL A 1 -9.67 -13.44 -9.37
N ASP A 2 -11.00 -13.58 -9.34
CA ASP A 2 -11.92 -12.97 -10.30
C ASP A 2 -11.80 -11.44 -10.44
N ALA A 3 -11.57 -10.72 -9.34
CA ALA A 3 -11.36 -9.27 -9.39
C ALA A 3 -10.09 -8.88 -10.17
N TYR A 4 -9.02 -9.67 -10.04
CA TYR A 4 -7.76 -9.45 -10.75
C TYR A 4 -7.87 -9.86 -12.22
N GLU A 5 -8.50 -11.00 -12.53
CA GLU A 5 -8.79 -11.41 -13.91
C GLU A 5 -9.57 -10.31 -14.63
N LYS A 6 -10.69 -9.83 -14.06
CA LYS A 6 -11.52 -8.79 -14.68
C LYS A 6 -10.76 -7.48 -14.90
N ALA A 7 -9.86 -7.11 -14.00
CA ALA A 7 -9.06 -5.90 -14.12
C ALA A 7 -7.95 -6.02 -15.18
N LEU A 8 -7.35 -7.21 -15.30
CA LEU A 8 -6.18 -7.45 -16.16
C LEU A 8 -6.55 -7.94 -17.56
N GLU A 9 -7.69 -8.62 -17.74
CA GLU A 9 -8.14 -9.21 -19.01
C GLU A 9 -8.05 -8.22 -20.20
N PRO A 10 -8.50 -6.95 -20.11
CA PRO A 10 -8.45 -6.01 -21.24
C PRO A 10 -7.03 -5.70 -21.72
N PHE A 11 -6.03 -5.95 -20.88
CA PHE A 11 -4.63 -5.62 -21.13
C PHE A 11 -3.76 -6.85 -21.39
N THR A 12 -4.25 -8.06 -21.09
CA THR A 12 -3.50 -9.33 -21.15
C THR A 12 -4.18 -10.32 -22.09
N LYS A 13 -4.99 -11.25 -21.56
CA LYS A 13 -5.65 -12.34 -22.29
C LYS A 13 -6.42 -11.87 -23.52
N LYS A 14 -7.16 -10.73 -23.42
CA LYS A 14 -7.92 -10.18 -24.56
C LYS A 14 -7.04 -9.73 -25.72
N LYS A 15 -5.75 -9.51 -25.47
CA LYS A 15 -4.74 -9.18 -26.46
C LYS A 15 -3.91 -10.39 -26.92
N GLY A 16 -4.30 -11.60 -26.51
CA GLY A 16 -3.60 -12.84 -26.87
C GLY A 16 -2.30 -13.06 -26.09
N ILE A 17 -2.15 -12.44 -24.92
CA ILE A 17 -0.98 -12.60 -24.05
C ILE A 17 -1.28 -13.69 -23.02
N ASP A 18 -0.43 -14.72 -22.95
CA ASP A 18 -0.41 -15.69 -21.86
C ASP A 18 0.12 -15.01 -20.59
N TRP A 19 -0.53 -15.26 -19.46
CA TRP A 19 -0.27 -14.51 -18.24
C TRP A 19 -0.44 -15.35 -16.97
N GLU A 20 0.24 -14.93 -15.90
CA GLU A 20 0.23 -15.58 -14.59
C GLU A 20 0.13 -14.51 -13.48
N LEU A 21 -0.53 -14.85 -12.37
CA LEU A 21 -0.62 -14.02 -11.18
C LEU A 21 0.00 -14.75 -9.98
N GLN A 22 0.96 -14.11 -9.33
CA GLN A 22 1.46 -14.53 -8.02
C GLN A 22 1.20 -13.43 -6.98
N MET A 23 0.77 -13.81 -5.78
CA MET A 23 0.59 -12.91 -4.65
C MET A 23 1.32 -13.47 -3.44
N THR A 24 2.10 -12.63 -2.77
CA THR A 24 2.76 -12.94 -1.48
C THR A 24 2.36 -11.90 -0.45
N ASN A 25 2.38 -12.29 0.81
CA ASN A 25 2.21 -11.36 1.92
C ASN A 25 3.59 -10.97 2.45
N GLU A 26 3.83 -9.68 2.57
CA GLU A 26 5.06 -9.13 3.12
C GLU A 26 4.77 -8.43 4.46
N ASP A 27 5.78 -8.27 5.31
CA ASP A 27 5.63 -7.58 6.58
C ASP A 27 5.51 -6.06 6.37
N PRO A 28 4.37 -5.42 6.67
CA PRO A 28 4.18 -3.99 6.48
C PRO A 28 5.08 -3.12 7.39
N LEU A 29 5.64 -3.68 8.45
CA LEU A 29 6.57 -2.97 9.34
C LEU A 29 7.92 -2.68 8.67
N LEU A 30 8.28 -3.44 7.64
CA LEU A 30 9.52 -3.27 6.89
C LEU A 30 9.33 -2.42 5.63
N TRP A 31 8.10 -1.98 5.34
CA TRP A 31 7.78 -1.17 4.18
C TRP A 31 7.92 0.32 4.48
N ASN A 32 8.57 1.05 3.54
CA ASN A 32 8.62 2.51 3.56
C ASN A 32 8.20 3.09 2.19
N ALA A 33 7.51 4.22 2.21
CA ALA A 33 7.15 4.99 1.02
C ALA A 33 7.71 6.42 1.16
N ASN A 34 8.48 6.88 0.18
CA ASN A 34 9.20 8.16 0.22
C ASN A 34 10.07 8.34 1.49
N GLY A 35 10.68 7.26 1.97
CA GLY A 35 11.50 7.27 3.19
C GLY A 35 10.72 7.32 4.50
N MET A 36 9.38 7.30 4.45
CA MET A 36 8.50 7.30 5.61
C MET A 36 7.85 5.93 5.80
N ARG A 37 7.66 5.53 7.06
CA ARG A 37 6.81 4.39 7.39
C ARG A 37 5.38 4.69 6.96
N VAL A 38 4.65 3.69 6.47
CA VAL A 38 3.25 3.88 6.06
C VAL A 38 2.34 3.88 7.30
N PRO A 39 1.34 4.77 7.39
CA PRO A 39 0.36 4.73 8.47
C PRO A 39 -0.38 3.38 8.54
N PRO A 40 -0.88 2.96 9.71
CA PRO A 40 -1.70 1.75 9.83
C PRO A 40 -2.88 1.77 8.86
N PHE A 41 -3.15 0.64 8.22
CA PHE A 41 -4.24 0.53 7.24
C PHE A 41 -5.58 0.98 7.85
N LEU A 42 -6.33 1.80 7.10
CA LEU A 42 -7.61 2.41 7.50
C LEU A 42 -7.55 3.38 8.70
N SER A 43 -6.38 3.76 9.19
CA SER A 43 -6.24 4.88 10.12
C SER A 43 -6.60 6.23 9.47
N GLU A 44 -6.85 7.25 10.29
CA GLU A 44 -7.11 8.61 9.80
C GLU A 44 -5.97 9.14 8.92
N ASP A 45 -4.71 8.90 9.34
CA ASP A 45 -3.54 9.29 8.57
C ASP A 45 -3.41 8.52 7.24
N TYR A 46 -3.77 7.23 7.21
CA TYR A 46 -3.84 6.46 5.97
C TYR A 46 -4.88 7.04 5.01
N MET A 47 -6.05 7.44 5.53
CA MET A 47 -7.09 8.04 4.70
C MET A 47 -6.69 9.41 4.17
N LYS A 48 -5.94 10.19 4.96
CA LYS A 48 -5.32 11.46 4.51
C LYS A 48 -4.30 11.25 3.39
N TRP A 49 -3.44 10.23 3.51
CA TRP A 49 -2.51 9.85 2.42
C TRP A 49 -3.26 9.49 1.14
N LYS A 50 -4.33 8.71 1.27
CA LYS A 50 -5.19 8.31 0.14
C LYS A 50 -5.85 9.52 -0.52
N GLU A 51 -6.42 10.44 0.25
CA GLU A 51 -7.10 11.63 -0.27
C GLU A 51 -6.12 12.58 -1.00
N LEU A 52 -4.94 12.80 -0.41
CA LEU A 52 -3.91 13.67 -0.98
C LEU A 52 -3.09 13.00 -2.10
N ASN A 53 -3.24 11.67 -2.27
CA ASN A 53 -2.47 10.84 -3.19
C ASN A 53 -0.94 11.03 -3.06
N ARG A 54 -0.46 11.22 -1.82
CA ARG A 54 0.97 11.37 -1.53
C ARG A 54 1.26 11.05 -0.07
N ALA A 55 2.50 10.66 0.20
CA ALA A 55 3.00 10.53 1.54
C ALA A 55 3.07 11.91 2.23
N VAL A 56 2.57 11.99 3.45
CA VAL A 56 2.62 13.17 4.32
C VAL A 56 3.02 12.76 5.73
N ASP A 57 3.60 13.68 6.48
CA ASP A 57 4.03 13.39 7.85
C ASP A 57 2.84 12.93 8.71
N TRP A 58 3.11 11.92 9.53
CA TRP A 58 2.23 11.35 10.54
C TRP A 58 3.09 10.83 11.69
N GLU A 59 2.54 10.78 12.90
CA GLU A 59 3.28 10.28 14.05
C GLU A 59 3.10 8.77 14.19
N SER A 60 4.19 8.02 14.06
CA SER A 60 4.16 6.62 14.47
C SER A 60 3.98 6.54 15.98
N PRO A 61 3.25 5.53 16.51
CA PRO A 61 3.24 5.26 17.94
C PRO A 61 4.64 5.08 18.54
N ALA A 62 5.60 4.60 17.74
CA ALA A 62 7.00 4.50 18.14
C ALA A 62 7.73 5.86 18.23
N ASP A 63 7.30 6.84 17.44
CA ASP A 63 7.87 8.20 17.46
C ASP A 63 7.29 9.02 18.62
N ALA A 64 5.99 8.85 18.90
CA ALA A 64 5.32 9.44 20.07
C ALA A 64 5.91 8.96 21.42
N LEU A 65 6.49 7.75 21.46
CA LEU A 65 7.19 7.25 22.67
C LEU A 65 8.57 7.87 22.84
N LYS A 66 9.25 8.26 21.75
CA LYS A 66 10.59 8.88 21.80
C LYS A 66 10.54 10.37 22.13
N SER A 67 9.46 11.07 21.80
CA SER A 67 9.30 12.49 22.10
C SER A 67 8.97 12.78 23.57
N ASN A 68 8.55 11.76 24.32
CA ASN A 68 8.22 11.85 25.75
C ASN A 68 9.37 11.40 26.67
N GLN A 69 10.58 11.23 26.12
CA GLN A 69 11.82 10.87 26.82
C GLN A 69 12.83 12.02 26.73
#